data_AF-A0A0C3HWZ5-F1
#
_entry.id   AF-A0A0C3HWZ5-F1
#
_cell.length_a   1.000
_cell.length_b   1.000
_cell.length_c   1.000
_cell.angle_alpha   90.00
_cell.angle_beta   90.00
_cell.angle_gamma   90.00
#
_symmetry.space_group_name_H-M   'P 1'
#
loop_
_entity.id
_entity.type
_entity.pdbx_description
1 polymer ?
#
loop_
_entity_poly.entity_id
_entity_poly.type
_entity_poly.pdbx_seq_one_letter_code
_entity_poly.pdbx_strand_id
1 'polypeptide(L)'
;MSFCNNTPVSDKVSQWSELFDDSTQIPRVRLDSIILGLTRLRSSASHLLRLPKSDEFGSASQVKHLHNAAKDIDRRLEAWKISIPGSWTPTQVFGDQCIPPSVKKAGLYQGYCDVYPGIFHLTMWNKYRLSLIDIKRIIIGCLDKNPSSPSLAEREACQTQIQEVVDDICASIPYFLGDRTQPGCPGDSVVKYPLTPEAPPTKDHCLAGPTQGGWAILEPMTALLKMDITMRDGQRQWLEGQMARTTKVYRIGSLDW
;
A
#
# COMPACT_ATOMS: atom_id res chain seq x y z
N MET A 1 22.36 -8.95 -9.14
CA MET A 1 23.21 -8.63 -10.31
C MET A 1 22.94 -7.20 -10.75
N SER A 2 23.99 -6.43 -11.03
CA SER A 2 23.90 -5.03 -11.46
C SER A 2 23.51 -5.00 -12.94
N PHE A 3 22.33 -4.46 -13.29
CA PHE A 3 21.90 -4.22 -14.68
C PHE A 3 22.63 -3.00 -15.27
N CYS A 4 23.97 -2.97 -15.21
CA CYS A 4 24.78 -1.81 -15.59
C CYS A 4 25.55 -1.97 -16.92
N ASN A 5 25.35 -3.04 -17.68
CA ASN A 5 25.99 -3.16 -18.99
C ASN A 5 24.94 -2.97 -20.08
N ASN A 6 25.09 -1.90 -20.87
CA ASN A 6 24.27 -1.57 -22.05
C ASN A 6 24.42 -2.59 -23.20
N THR A 7 24.77 -3.83 -22.92
CA THR A 7 24.84 -4.91 -23.91
C THR A 7 23.41 -5.35 -24.23
N PRO A 8 23.02 -5.40 -25.52
CA PRO A 8 21.71 -5.91 -25.90
C PRO A 8 21.53 -7.33 -25.38
N VAL A 9 20.36 -7.60 -24.80
CA VAL A 9 19.97 -8.96 -24.42
C VAL A 9 19.87 -9.80 -25.69
N SER A 10 20.34 -11.05 -25.65
CA SER A 10 20.28 -11.97 -26.79
C SER A 10 18.85 -12.08 -27.35
N ASP A 11 18.67 -12.13 -28.66
CA ASP A 11 17.34 -12.31 -29.28
C ASP A 11 16.76 -13.72 -29.06
N LYS A 12 17.54 -14.65 -28.52
CA LYS A 12 17.12 -16.03 -28.26
C LYS A 12 16.53 -16.14 -26.86
N VAL A 13 15.19 -16.20 -26.79
CA VAL A 13 14.40 -16.32 -25.55
C VAL A 13 14.82 -17.50 -24.66
N SER A 14 15.30 -18.61 -25.25
CA SER A 14 15.80 -19.77 -24.50
C SER A 14 17.04 -19.47 -23.65
N GLN A 15 17.77 -18.39 -23.95
CA GLN A 15 18.94 -17.94 -23.18
C GLN A 15 18.56 -16.96 -22.07
N TRP A 16 17.26 -16.62 -21.92
CA TRP A 16 16.81 -15.67 -20.91
C TRP A 16 16.51 -16.34 -19.57
N SER A 17 16.48 -17.68 -19.51
CA SER A 17 16.28 -18.40 -18.25
C SER A 17 17.30 -17.97 -17.19
N GLU A 18 18.56 -17.78 -17.59
CA GLU A 18 19.65 -17.32 -16.72
C GLU A 18 19.46 -15.87 -16.22
N LEU A 19 18.67 -15.03 -16.93
CA LEU A 19 18.32 -13.67 -16.49
C LEU A 19 17.22 -13.67 -15.42
N PHE A 20 16.40 -14.72 -15.37
CA PHE A 20 15.25 -14.83 -14.47
C PHE A 20 15.43 -15.86 -13.35
N ASP A 21 16.55 -16.57 -13.32
CA ASP A 21 16.84 -17.62 -12.33
C ASP A 21 16.82 -17.08 -10.89
N ASP A 22 17.12 -15.78 -10.73
CA ASP A 22 17.07 -15.07 -9.45
C ASP A 22 15.85 -14.14 -9.29
N SER A 23 14.82 -14.31 -10.12
CA SER A 23 13.60 -13.49 -10.07
C SER A 23 12.88 -13.59 -8.72
N THR A 24 13.08 -14.70 -8.01
CA THR A 24 12.55 -14.93 -6.66
C THR A 24 13.24 -14.06 -5.59
N GLN A 25 14.37 -13.41 -5.88
CA GLN A 25 14.98 -12.40 -4.99
C GLN A 25 14.45 -10.99 -5.24
N ILE A 26 13.85 -10.73 -6.41
CA ILE A 26 13.33 -9.39 -6.75
C ILE A 26 12.20 -9.02 -5.77
N PRO A 27 12.31 -7.91 -5.01
CA PRO A 27 11.34 -7.55 -3.99
C PRO A 27 9.89 -7.53 -4.50
N ARG A 28 9.66 -6.99 -5.70
CA ARG A 28 8.33 -6.97 -6.34
C ARG A 28 7.75 -8.37 -6.53
N VAL A 29 8.54 -9.30 -7.09
CA VAL A 29 8.07 -10.68 -7.38
C VAL A 29 7.75 -11.42 -6.09
N ARG A 30 8.58 -11.23 -5.05
CA ARG A 30 8.32 -11.78 -3.71
C ARG A 30 7.03 -11.25 -3.11
N LEU A 31 6.78 -9.94 -3.21
CA LEU A 31 5.53 -9.35 -2.74
C LEU A 31 4.33 -9.90 -3.50
N ASP A 32 4.41 -9.96 -4.84
CA ASP A 32 3.34 -10.51 -5.69
C ASP A 32 3.01 -11.97 -5.30
N SER A 33 4.02 -12.79 -4.99
CA SER A 33 3.84 -14.17 -4.52
C SER A 33 3.16 -14.26 -3.15
N ILE A 34 3.49 -13.36 -2.22
CA ILE A 34 2.80 -13.27 -0.92
C ILE A 34 1.34 -12.85 -1.13
N ILE A 35 1.09 -11.84 -1.97
CA ILE A 35 -0.25 -11.35 -2.30
C ILE A 35 -1.10 -12.44 -2.95
N LEU A 36 -0.51 -13.27 -3.82
CA LEU A 36 -1.23 -14.41 -4.41
C LEU A 36 -1.71 -15.40 -3.32
N GLY A 37 -0.86 -15.67 -2.32
CA GLY A 37 -1.24 -16.44 -1.14
C GLY A 37 -2.37 -15.78 -0.35
N LEU A 38 -2.29 -14.46 -0.15
CA LEU A 38 -3.32 -13.69 0.54
C LEU A 38 -4.67 -13.75 -0.19
N THR A 39 -4.69 -13.67 -1.51
CA THR A 39 -5.93 -13.76 -2.31
C THR A 39 -6.61 -15.11 -2.14
N ARG A 40 -5.83 -16.21 -2.10
CA ARG A 40 -6.38 -17.55 -1.81
C ARG A 40 -6.95 -17.60 -0.40
N LEU A 41 -6.24 -17.04 0.59
CA LEU A 41 -6.69 -16.99 1.97
C LEU A 41 -7.97 -16.16 2.13
N ARG A 42 -8.06 -15.00 1.47
CA ARG A 42 -9.26 -14.13 1.44
C ARG A 42 -10.48 -14.88 0.92
N SER A 43 -10.32 -15.67 -0.15
CA SER A 43 -11.39 -16.50 -0.70
C SER A 43 -11.91 -17.46 0.37
N SER A 44 -11.01 -18.21 1.03
CA SER A 44 -11.37 -19.11 2.13
C SER A 44 -12.03 -18.39 3.32
N ALA A 45 -11.51 -17.23 3.71
CA ALA A 45 -12.01 -16.42 4.82
C ALA A 45 -13.43 -15.88 4.55
N SER A 46 -13.71 -15.45 3.32
CA SER A 46 -14.99 -14.83 2.95
C SER A 46 -16.20 -15.73 3.18
N HIS A 47 -16.01 -17.05 3.05
CA HIS A 47 -17.05 -18.03 3.31
C HIS A 47 -17.13 -18.33 4.82
N LEU A 48 -16.02 -18.73 5.43
CA LEU A 48 -15.96 -19.22 6.81
C LEU A 48 -16.34 -18.14 7.84
N LEU A 49 -15.88 -16.91 7.66
CA LEU A 49 -16.12 -15.84 8.64
C LEU A 49 -17.55 -15.28 8.57
N ARG A 50 -18.32 -15.57 7.51
CA ARG A 50 -19.73 -15.18 7.38
C ARG A 50 -20.70 -16.19 8.01
N LEU A 51 -20.26 -17.40 8.35
CA LEU A 51 -21.13 -18.44 8.91
C LEU A 51 -21.70 -18.04 10.28
N PRO A 52 -22.97 -18.35 10.61
CA PRO A 52 -23.54 -18.08 11.92
C PRO A 52 -22.79 -18.81 13.05
N LYS A 53 -22.79 -18.24 14.26
CA LYS A 53 -22.15 -18.84 15.45
C LYS A 53 -22.74 -20.21 15.85
N SER A 54 -23.92 -20.57 15.36
CA SER A 54 -24.56 -21.87 15.67
C SER A 54 -23.88 -23.09 15.03
N ASP A 55 -22.95 -22.90 14.08
CA ASP A 55 -22.23 -23.98 13.36
C ASP A 55 -20.82 -24.26 13.94
N GLU A 56 -20.60 -23.84 15.20
CA GLU A 56 -19.29 -23.66 15.86
C GLU A 56 -18.41 -24.93 15.96
N PHE A 57 -18.99 -26.13 16.09
CA PHE A 57 -18.23 -27.35 16.33
C PHE A 57 -17.45 -27.84 15.10
N GLY A 58 -17.99 -27.67 13.90
CA GLY A 58 -17.30 -27.99 12.65
C GLY A 58 -16.34 -26.89 12.21
N SER A 59 -16.67 -25.63 12.52
CA SER A 59 -15.92 -24.47 12.06
C SER A 59 -14.69 -24.13 12.91
N ALA A 60 -14.64 -24.52 14.19
CA ALA A 60 -13.54 -24.12 15.09
C ALA A 60 -12.14 -24.57 14.59
N SER A 61 -12.03 -25.80 14.09
CA SER A 61 -10.77 -26.32 13.53
C SER A 61 -10.36 -25.58 12.25
N GLN A 62 -11.35 -25.24 11.41
CA GLN A 62 -11.15 -24.49 10.16
C GLN A 62 -10.75 -23.04 10.43
N VAL A 63 -11.40 -22.38 11.41
CA VAL A 63 -11.06 -21.01 11.85
C VAL A 63 -9.65 -20.99 12.45
N LYS A 64 -9.27 -21.99 13.25
CA LYS A 64 -7.90 -22.11 13.76
C LYS A 64 -6.87 -22.30 12.63
N HIS A 65 -7.17 -23.13 11.63
CA HIS A 65 -6.32 -23.28 10.45
C HIS A 65 -6.20 -21.96 9.68
N LEU A 66 -7.32 -21.26 9.46
CA LEU A 66 -7.35 -19.96 8.80
C LEU A 66 -6.52 -18.91 9.56
N HIS A 67 -6.64 -18.88 10.89
CA HIS A 67 -5.83 -18.01 11.76
C HIS A 67 -4.33 -18.29 11.62
N ASN A 68 -3.92 -19.57 11.68
CA ASN A 68 -2.51 -19.94 11.53
C ASN A 68 -1.97 -19.58 10.15
N ALA A 69 -2.75 -19.83 9.09
CA ALA A 69 -2.37 -19.43 7.73
C ALA A 69 -2.27 -17.91 7.58
N ALA A 70 -3.14 -17.16 8.27
CA ALA A 70 -3.08 -15.70 8.29
C ALA A 70 -1.80 -15.19 8.96
N LYS A 71 -1.44 -15.76 10.12
CA LYS A 71 -0.19 -15.44 10.83
C LYS A 71 1.06 -15.78 10.02
N ASP A 72 1.03 -16.85 9.20
CA ASP A 72 2.14 -17.15 8.29
C ASP A 72 2.32 -16.08 7.20
N ILE A 73 1.22 -15.65 6.56
CA ILE A 73 1.28 -14.57 5.57
C ILE A 73 1.74 -13.26 6.21
N ASP A 74 1.25 -12.93 7.39
CA ASP A 74 1.66 -11.76 8.16
C ASP A 74 3.18 -11.75 8.41
N ARG A 75 3.73 -12.88 8.87
CA ARG A 75 5.19 -13.06 9.05
C ARG A 75 5.96 -12.91 7.73
N ARG A 76 5.41 -13.40 6.61
CA ARG A 76 6.04 -13.29 5.29
C ARG A 76 6.03 -11.85 4.76
N LEU A 77 4.96 -11.09 5.01
CA LEU A 77 4.91 -9.66 4.72
C LEU A 77 6.00 -8.92 5.51
N GLU A 78 6.19 -9.26 6.78
CA GLU A 78 7.22 -8.59 7.58
C GLU A 78 8.65 -8.99 7.20
N ALA A 79 8.86 -10.25 6.83
CA ALA A 79 10.11 -10.68 6.21
C ALA A 79 10.37 -9.96 4.87
N TRP A 80 9.33 -9.64 4.09
CA TRP A 80 9.48 -8.84 2.88
C TRP A 80 9.99 -7.43 3.22
N LYS A 81 9.34 -6.73 4.15
CA LYS A 81 9.72 -5.37 4.57
C LYS A 81 11.16 -5.31 5.08
N ILE A 82 11.62 -6.31 5.84
CA ILE A 82 13.00 -6.34 6.36
C ILE A 82 14.03 -6.59 5.25
N SER A 83 13.61 -7.28 4.17
CA SER A 83 14.52 -7.72 3.12
C SER A 83 14.71 -6.75 1.94
N ILE A 84 13.94 -5.66 1.89
CA ILE A 84 14.12 -4.67 0.83
C ILE A 84 15.42 -3.87 1.07
N PRO A 85 16.08 -3.37 0.01
CA PRO A 85 17.25 -2.51 0.17
C PRO A 85 16.91 -1.25 0.94
N GLY A 86 17.83 -0.73 1.76
CA GLY A 86 17.63 0.52 2.50
C GLY A 86 17.34 1.72 1.59
N SER A 87 17.79 1.68 0.34
CA SER A 87 17.45 2.69 -0.67
C SER A 87 15.96 2.73 -1.03
N TRP A 88 15.16 1.72 -0.68
CA TRP A 88 13.71 1.70 -0.91
C TRP A 88 12.92 2.30 0.25
N THR A 89 13.55 2.49 1.41
CA THR A 89 12.88 2.94 2.63
C THR A 89 12.40 4.39 2.48
N PRO A 90 11.14 4.70 2.79
CA PRO A 90 10.66 6.07 2.77
C PRO A 90 11.39 6.92 3.78
N THR A 91 11.62 8.19 3.42
CA THR A 91 12.10 9.21 4.35
C THR A 91 10.94 10.11 4.72
N GLN A 92 10.59 10.10 6.01
CA GLN A 92 9.57 11.00 6.53
C GLN A 92 10.10 12.43 6.61
N VAL A 93 9.33 13.39 6.11
CA VAL A 93 9.73 14.80 6.06
C VAL A 93 8.66 15.73 6.63
N PHE A 94 9.12 16.88 7.13
CA PHE A 94 8.31 17.88 7.82
C PHE A 94 8.76 19.30 7.44
N GLY A 95 7.91 20.28 7.73
CA GLY A 95 8.27 21.71 7.63
C GLY A 95 8.24 22.27 6.21
N ASP A 96 8.38 23.60 6.09
CA ASP A 96 8.32 24.32 4.81
C ASP A 96 9.54 24.10 3.91
N GLN A 97 10.67 23.66 4.51
CA GLN A 97 11.89 23.36 3.76
C GLN A 97 11.76 22.10 2.91
N CYS A 98 10.99 21.11 3.38
CA CYS A 98 10.80 19.83 2.68
C CYS A 98 9.45 19.76 1.96
N ILE A 99 8.44 20.47 2.46
CA ILE A 99 7.07 20.39 1.94
C ILE A 99 6.66 21.77 1.44
N PRO A 100 6.60 21.97 0.10
CA PRO A 100 6.23 23.26 -0.47
C PRO A 100 4.85 23.74 0.03
N PRO A 101 4.64 25.05 0.28
CA PRO A 101 3.35 25.58 0.74
C PRO A 101 2.16 25.23 -0.16
N SER A 102 2.39 25.09 -1.48
CA SER A 102 1.37 24.68 -2.43
C SER A 102 0.92 23.23 -2.22
N VAL A 103 1.85 22.32 -1.85
CA VAL A 103 1.53 20.93 -1.48
C VAL A 103 0.71 20.90 -0.20
N LYS A 104 1.12 21.69 0.82
CA LYS A 104 0.36 21.81 2.08
C LYS A 104 -1.08 22.24 1.84
N LYS A 105 -1.26 23.26 0.98
CA LYS A 105 -2.58 23.77 0.58
C LYS A 105 -3.41 22.75 -0.21
N ALA A 106 -2.77 21.89 -1.00
CA ALA A 106 -3.45 20.88 -1.80
C ALA A 106 -3.96 19.68 -0.96
N GLY A 107 -3.36 19.45 0.20
CA GLY A 107 -3.80 18.45 1.17
C GLY A 107 -2.63 17.66 1.73
N LEU A 108 -2.24 17.98 2.97
CA LEU A 108 -1.21 17.27 3.72
C LEU A 108 -1.85 16.50 4.88
N TYR A 109 -1.44 15.25 5.09
CA TYR A 109 -1.92 14.45 6.22
C TYR A 109 -1.03 14.68 7.44
N GLN A 110 -1.63 15.04 8.57
CA GLN A 110 -0.94 15.23 9.88
C GLN A 110 0.37 16.05 9.85
N GLY A 111 0.54 16.95 8.88
CA GLY A 111 1.71 17.84 8.82
C GLY A 111 3.00 17.19 8.30
N TYR A 112 2.96 15.95 7.80
CA TYR A 112 4.13 15.25 7.28
C TYR A 112 3.86 14.51 5.98
N CYS A 113 4.93 14.10 5.30
CA CYS A 113 4.84 13.27 4.11
C CYS A 113 5.99 12.25 4.10
N ASP A 114 5.74 11.08 3.56
CA ASP A 114 6.79 10.12 3.24
C ASP A 114 7.31 10.36 1.82
N VAL A 115 8.61 10.54 1.67
CA VAL A 115 9.30 10.71 0.37
C VAL A 115 9.98 9.40 -0.02
N TYR A 116 9.83 9.02 -1.29
CA TYR A 116 10.29 7.75 -1.84
C TYR A 116 11.26 7.97 -3.00
N PRO A 117 12.11 6.99 -3.35
CA PRO A 117 13.03 7.13 -4.50
C PRO A 117 12.29 7.33 -5.84
N GLY A 118 11.06 6.86 -5.94
CA GLY A 118 10.20 7.09 -7.10
C GLY A 118 8.82 6.45 -6.95
N ILE A 119 7.96 6.69 -7.94
CA ILE A 119 6.56 6.24 -7.93
C ILE A 119 6.42 4.71 -7.82
N PHE A 120 7.37 3.98 -8.40
CA PHE A 120 7.39 2.52 -8.34
C PHE A 120 7.53 2.02 -6.90
N HIS A 121 8.52 2.53 -6.17
CA HIS A 121 8.79 2.18 -4.77
C HIS A 121 7.59 2.50 -3.88
N LEU A 122 7.07 3.72 -4.02
CA LEU A 122 5.86 4.18 -3.35
C LEU A 122 4.67 3.24 -3.60
N THR A 123 4.44 2.83 -4.85
CA THR A 123 3.37 1.89 -5.21
C THR A 123 3.58 0.52 -4.56
N MET A 124 4.82 0.01 -4.49
CA MET A 124 5.12 -1.26 -3.84
C MET A 124 4.85 -1.21 -2.33
N TRP A 125 5.22 -0.11 -1.68
CA TRP A 125 4.92 0.12 -0.27
C TRP A 125 3.41 0.13 -0.01
N ASN A 126 2.62 0.81 -0.83
CA ASN A 126 1.17 0.83 -0.65
C ASN A 126 0.51 -0.53 -0.92
N LYS A 127 1.02 -1.33 -1.88
CA LYS A 127 0.57 -2.73 -2.05
C LYS A 127 0.84 -3.59 -0.82
N TYR A 128 2.03 -3.47 -0.24
CA TYR A 128 2.37 -4.15 1.01
C TYR A 128 1.46 -3.70 2.17
N ARG A 129 1.25 -2.40 2.32
CA ARG A 129 0.39 -1.79 3.35
C ARG A 129 -1.06 -2.26 3.26
N LEU A 130 -1.65 -2.28 2.05
CA LEU A 130 -3.00 -2.84 1.87
C LEU A 130 -3.05 -4.33 2.23
N SER A 131 -2.03 -5.09 1.82
CA SER A 131 -1.94 -6.52 2.16
C SER A 131 -1.86 -6.75 3.67
N LEU A 132 -1.18 -5.86 4.40
CA LEU A 132 -1.18 -5.87 5.86
C LEU A 132 -2.58 -5.59 6.43
N ILE A 133 -3.27 -4.54 5.98
CA ILE A 133 -4.62 -4.24 6.47
C ILE A 133 -5.54 -5.46 6.28
N ASP A 134 -5.46 -6.09 5.10
CA ASP A 134 -6.25 -7.26 4.78
C ASP A 134 -5.96 -8.47 5.68
N ILE A 135 -4.68 -8.77 5.94
CA ILE A 135 -4.34 -9.91 6.78
C ILE A 135 -4.74 -9.67 8.23
N LYS A 136 -4.59 -8.44 8.75
CA LYS A 136 -5.02 -8.07 10.11
C LYS A 136 -6.53 -8.18 10.26
N ARG A 137 -7.31 -7.79 9.24
CA ARG A 137 -8.78 -7.97 9.24
C ARG A 137 -9.17 -9.44 9.26
N ILE A 138 -8.48 -10.30 8.52
CA ILE A 138 -8.70 -11.76 8.57
C ILE A 138 -8.38 -12.30 9.97
N ILE A 139 -7.25 -11.89 10.56
CA ILE A 139 -6.87 -12.27 11.93
C ILE A 139 -7.97 -11.87 12.92
N ILE A 140 -8.39 -10.61 12.93
CA ILE A 140 -9.48 -10.12 13.79
C ILE A 140 -10.75 -10.95 13.59
N GLY A 141 -11.15 -11.23 12.35
CA GLY A 141 -12.32 -12.05 12.07
C GLY A 141 -12.20 -13.49 12.62
N CYS A 142 -11.02 -14.10 12.56
CA CYS A 142 -10.77 -15.39 13.20
C CYS A 142 -10.85 -15.32 14.74
N LEU A 143 -10.34 -14.25 15.34
CA LEU A 143 -10.40 -14.03 16.79
C LEU A 143 -11.85 -13.86 17.26
N ASP A 144 -12.64 -13.06 16.54
CA ASP A 144 -14.06 -12.81 16.85
C ASP A 144 -14.94 -14.07 16.74
N LYS A 145 -14.49 -15.08 15.98
CA LYS A 145 -15.13 -16.40 15.84
C LYS A 145 -14.66 -17.45 16.84
N ASN A 146 -13.63 -17.19 17.64
CA ASN A 146 -13.09 -18.15 18.59
C ASN A 146 -13.45 -17.78 20.03
N PRO A 147 -14.53 -18.36 20.61
CA PRO A 147 -15.01 -18.02 21.95
C PRO A 147 -14.02 -18.36 23.08
N SER A 148 -13.05 -19.23 22.81
CA SER A 148 -12.06 -19.69 23.80
C SER A 148 -10.77 -18.86 23.80
N SER A 149 -10.68 -17.79 22.99
CA SER A 149 -9.44 -17.03 22.81
C SER A 149 -9.40 -15.78 23.71
N PRO A 150 -8.50 -15.69 24.72
CA PRO A 150 -8.29 -14.47 25.52
C PRO A 150 -7.53 -13.39 24.74
N SER A 151 -8.02 -13.04 23.55
CA SER A 151 -7.28 -12.34 22.50
C SER A 151 -7.62 -10.87 22.32
N LEU A 152 -8.23 -10.23 23.32
CA LEU A 152 -8.55 -8.80 23.25
C LEU A 152 -7.29 -7.97 22.93
N ALA A 153 -6.16 -8.28 23.58
CA ALA A 153 -4.88 -7.63 23.30
C ALA A 153 -4.36 -7.85 21.87
N GLU A 154 -4.51 -9.06 21.31
CA GLU A 154 -4.09 -9.35 19.92
C GLU A 154 -5.00 -8.62 18.92
N ARG A 155 -6.31 -8.56 19.21
CA ARG A 155 -7.28 -7.82 18.42
C ARG A 155 -6.99 -6.32 18.43
N GLU A 156 -6.76 -5.74 19.61
CA GLU A 156 -6.38 -4.33 19.77
C GLU A 156 -5.05 -4.00 19.08
N ALA A 157 -4.06 -4.90 19.16
CA ALA A 157 -2.80 -4.77 18.44
C ALA A 157 -3.03 -4.78 16.91
N CYS A 158 -3.88 -5.66 16.39
CA CYS A 158 -4.22 -5.68 14.97
C CYS A 158 -4.95 -4.40 14.53
N GLN A 159 -5.86 -3.88 15.36
CA GLN A 159 -6.57 -2.62 15.08
C GLN A 159 -5.61 -1.42 15.08
N THR A 160 -4.69 -1.37 16.05
CA THR A 160 -3.66 -0.33 16.13
C THR A 160 -2.77 -0.35 14.88
N GLN A 161 -2.30 -1.54 14.49
CA GLN A 161 -1.49 -1.70 13.28
C GLN A 161 -2.25 -1.33 12.00
N ILE A 162 -3.55 -1.67 11.90
CA ILE A 162 -4.38 -1.21 10.78
C ILE A 162 -4.35 0.32 10.74
N GLN A 163 -4.62 1.00 11.87
CA GLN A 163 -4.65 2.45 11.92
C GLN A 163 -3.32 3.10 11.53
N GLU A 164 -2.19 2.59 12.02
CA GLU A 164 -0.85 3.05 11.63
C GLU A 164 -0.62 2.91 10.13
N VAL A 165 -1.05 1.79 9.54
CA VAL A 165 -0.92 1.55 8.11
C VAL A 165 -1.84 2.45 7.28
N VAL A 166 -3.03 2.79 7.77
CA VAL A 166 -3.89 3.82 7.14
C VAL A 166 -3.20 5.19 7.19
N ASP A 167 -2.60 5.55 8.33
CA ASP A 167 -1.86 6.80 8.50
C ASP A 167 -0.71 6.91 7.48
N ASP A 168 0.06 5.83 7.31
CA ASP A 168 1.12 5.70 6.33
C ASP A 168 0.64 5.86 4.87
N ILE A 169 -0.48 5.23 4.50
CA ILE A 169 -1.06 5.39 3.16
C ILE A 169 -1.46 6.86 2.95
N CYS A 170 -2.09 7.49 3.94
CA CYS A 170 -2.48 8.89 3.87
C CYS A 170 -1.27 9.82 3.71
N ALA A 171 -0.20 9.59 4.49
CA ALA A 171 1.05 10.34 4.42
C ALA A 171 1.78 10.20 3.08
N SER A 172 1.47 9.16 2.31
CA SER A 172 2.06 8.92 0.98
C SER A 172 1.37 9.68 -0.16
N ILE A 173 0.11 10.11 0.04
CA ILE A 173 -0.72 10.77 -1.00
C ILE A 173 -0.09 12.05 -1.56
N PRO A 174 0.47 12.97 -0.75
CA PRO A 174 1.10 14.18 -1.28
C PRO A 174 2.27 13.87 -2.22
N TYR A 175 2.99 12.77 -1.99
CA TYR A 175 4.08 12.35 -2.89
C TYR A 175 3.56 11.72 -4.19
N PHE A 176 2.34 11.16 -4.24
CA PHE A 176 1.73 10.77 -5.52
C PHE A 176 1.26 11.96 -6.36
N LEU A 177 0.65 12.96 -5.73
CA LEU A 177 -0.13 14.00 -6.41
C LEU A 177 0.58 15.35 -6.52
N GLY A 178 1.59 15.59 -5.69
CA GLY A 178 2.24 16.90 -5.58
C GLY A 178 1.28 17.99 -5.11
N ASP A 179 1.35 19.16 -5.71
CA ASP A 179 0.47 20.30 -5.44
C ASP A 179 -0.70 20.44 -6.43
N ARG A 180 -0.92 19.44 -7.30
CA ARG A 180 -1.97 19.50 -8.32
C ARG A 180 -3.36 19.50 -7.70
N THR A 181 -4.19 20.46 -8.07
CA THR A 181 -5.62 20.55 -7.68
C THR A 181 -6.56 20.75 -8.87
N GLN A 182 -5.99 20.85 -10.07
CA GLN A 182 -6.68 21.03 -11.33
C GLN A 182 -6.15 20.02 -12.37
N PRO A 183 -6.93 19.72 -13.42
CA PRO A 183 -6.43 18.95 -14.55
C PRO A 183 -5.16 19.58 -15.13
N GLY A 184 -4.24 18.73 -15.60
CA GLY A 184 -2.98 19.18 -16.22
C GLY A 184 -2.45 18.13 -17.18
N CYS A 185 -1.34 18.45 -17.86
CA CYS A 185 -0.74 17.56 -18.83
C CYS A 185 -0.02 16.37 -18.14
N PRO A 186 -0.04 15.17 -18.75
CA PRO A 186 0.93 14.13 -18.40
C PRO A 186 2.37 14.67 -18.49
N GLY A 187 3.22 14.30 -17.54
CA GLY A 187 4.62 14.75 -17.48
C GLY A 187 4.83 16.23 -17.15
N ASP A 188 3.83 16.94 -16.63
CA ASP A 188 3.95 18.34 -16.23
C ASP A 188 5.04 18.55 -15.18
N SER A 189 6.16 19.14 -15.59
CA SER A 189 7.35 19.32 -14.75
C SER A 189 7.24 20.47 -13.76
N VAL A 190 6.18 21.29 -13.83
CA VAL A 190 5.98 22.41 -12.88
C VAL A 190 5.39 21.96 -11.55
N VAL A 191 4.91 20.71 -11.49
CA VAL A 191 4.29 20.14 -10.30
C VAL A 191 5.33 20.03 -9.19
N LYS A 192 4.98 20.56 -8.02
CA LYS A 192 5.86 20.52 -6.85
C LYS A 192 5.53 19.31 -5.99
N TYR A 193 6.57 18.66 -5.50
CA TYR A 193 6.48 17.48 -4.64
C TYR A 193 7.25 17.73 -3.34
N PRO A 194 6.88 17.04 -2.25
CA PRO A 194 7.72 16.92 -1.06
C PRO A 194 9.11 16.38 -1.41
N LEU A 195 10.14 16.83 -0.69
CA LEU A 195 11.55 16.49 -0.94
C LEU A 195 12.28 16.17 0.35
N THR A 196 13.40 15.45 0.26
CA THR A 196 14.29 15.27 1.42
C THR A 196 15.29 16.44 1.49
N PRO A 197 15.81 16.80 2.66
CA PRO A 197 16.84 17.84 2.77
C PRO A 197 18.07 17.58 1.91
N GLU A 198 18.36 16.30 1.65
CA GLU A 198 19.56 15.84 0.95
C GLU A 198 19.38 15.79 -0.58
N ALA A 199 18.15 15.57 -1.07
CA ALA A 199 17.91 15.42 -2.49
C ALA A 199 16.49 15.87 -2.91
N PRO A 200 16.37 16.59 -4.04
CA PRO A 200 15.07 16.82 -4.66
C PRO A 200 14.48 15.51 -5.19
N PRO A 201 13.16 15.47 -5.48
CA PRO A 201 12.54 14.35 -6.14
C PRO A 201 13.24 14.06 -7.47
N THR A 202 13.38 12.78 -7.80
CA THR A 202 14.06 12.38 -9.04
C THR A 202 13.29 12.92 -10.25
N LYS A 203 14.02 13.22 -11.35
CA LYS A 203 13.38 13.63 -12.61
C LYS A 203 12.32 12.63 -13.07
N ASP A 204 12.62 11.34 -12.92
CA ASP A 204 11.71 10.24 -13.22
C ASP A 204 10.43 10.32 -12.38
N HIS A 205 10.53 10.65 -11.09
CA HIS A 205 9.37 10.88 -10.25
C HIS A 205 8.55 12.08 -10.72
N CYS A 206 9.19 13.22 -11.00
CA CYS A 206 8.50 14.42 -11.48
C CYS A 206 7.77 14.22 -12.82
N LEU A 207 8.27 13.32 -13.69
CA LEU A 207 7.60 12.96 -14.95
C LEU A 207 6.49 11.92 -14.74
N ALA A 208 6.74 10.92 -13.89
CA ALA A 208 5.81 9.82 -13.67
C ALA A 208 4.63 10.22 -12.77
N GLY A 209 4.84 11.10 -11.79
CA GLY A 209 3.81 11.58 -10.88
C GLY A 209 2.60 12.16 -11.63
N PRO A 210 2.75 13.19 -12.47
CA PRO A 210 1.63 13.77 -13.20
C PRO A 210 0.93 12.80 -14.17
N THR A 211 1.64 11.77 -14.62
CA THR A 211 1.16 10.78 -15.59
C THR A 211 0.43 9.61 -14.93
N GLN A 212 0.99 9.06 -13.86
CA GLN A 212 0.58 7.78 -13.26
C GLN A 212 0.20 7.89 -11.77
N GLY A 213 0.56 8.99 -11.10
CA GLY A 213 0.40 9.18 -9.66
C GLY A 213 -1.02 8.93 -9.16
N GLY A 214 -1.98 9.61 -9.77
CA GLY A 214 -3.41 9.43 -9.49
C GLY A 214 -3.87 8.00 -9.68
N TRP A 215 -3.58 7.40 -10.84
CA TRP A 215 -3.95 6.02 -11.14
C TRP A 215 -3.39 5.01 -10.12
N ALA A 216 -2.16 5.23 -9.66
CA ALA A 216 -1.51 4.36 -8.67
C ALA A 216 -2.10 4.50 -7.26
N ILE A 217 -2.58 5.69 -6.87
CA ILE A 217 -3.16 5.92 -5.52
C ILE A 217 -4.67 5.66 -5.43
N LEU A 218 -5.37 5.56 -6.58
CA LEU A 218 -6.80 5.23 -6.61
C LEU A 218 -7.13 3.93 -5.89
N GLU A 219 -6.37 2.86 -6.16
CA GLU A 219 -6.66 1.54 -5.59
C GLU A 219 -6.53 1.55 -4.06
N PRO A 220 -5.45 2.07 -3.45
CA PRO A 220 -5.38 2.19 -2.00
C PRO A 220 -6.49 3.05 -1.39
N MET A 221 -6.78 4.23 -1.95
CA MET A 221 -7.85 5.08 -1.39
C MET A 221 -9.22 4.41 -1.51
N THR A 222 -9.52 3.78 -2.66
CA THR A 222 -10.78 3.06 -2.87
C THR A 222 -10.92 1.89 -1.91
N ALA A 223 -9.84 1.12 -1.73
CA ALA A 223 -9.79 0.00 -0.80
C ALA A 223 -10.10 0.49 0.63
N LEU A 224 -9.40 1.52 1.11
CA LEU A 224 -9.62 2.08 2.44
C LEU A 224 -11.06 2.59 2.64
N LEU A 225 -11.63 3.28 1.65
CA LEU A 225 -12.99 3.80 1.74
C LEU A 225 -14.06 2.69 1.77
N LYS A 226 -13.84 1.59 1.03
CA LYS A 226 -14.78 0.44 0.97
C LYS A 226 -14.61 -0.56 2.11
N MET A 227 -13.47 -0.57 2.78
CA MET A 227 -13.24 -1.47 3.90
C MET A 227 -14.01 -1.00 5.14
N ASP A 228 -14.64 -1.97 5.80
CA ASP A 228 -15.15 -1.81 7.15
C ASP A 228 -13.97 -1.85 8.13
N ILE A 229 -13.38 -0.67 8.35
CA ILE A 229 -12.31 -0.40 9.32
C ILE A 229 -12.60 0.90 10.04
N THR A 230 -12.28 0.92 11.33
CA THR A 230 -12.27 2.15 12.12
C THR A 230 -11.08 3.02 11.69
N MET A 231 -11.34 4.31 11.50
CA MET A 231 -10.33 5.32 11.18
C MET A 231 -10.36 6.42 12.24
N ARG A 232 -9.27 7.18 12.36
CA ARG A 232 -9.23 8.38 13.21
C ARG A 232 -10.29 9.40 12.76
N ASP A 233 -10.69 10.25 13.70
CA ASP A 233 -11.65 11.32 13.44
C ASP A 233 -11.21 12.18 12.25
N GLY A 234 -12.13 12.40 11.31
CA GLY A 234 -11.90 13.18 10.09
C GLY A 234 -11.03 12.51 9.01
N GLN A 235 -10.36 11.38 9.29
CA GLN A 235 -9.47 10.73 8.31
C GLN A 235 -10.23 10.20 7.10
N ARG A 236 -11.43 9.62 7.29
CA ARG A 236 -12.31 9.18 6.20
C ARG A 236 -12.72 10.35 5.31
N GLN A 237 -13.19 11.45 5.90
CA GLN A 237 -13.57 12.66 5.17
C GLN A 237 -12.38 13.27 4.41
N TRP A 238 -11.19 13.24 5.02
CA TRP A 238 -9.96 13.70 4.37
C TRP A 238 -9.60 12.81 3.16
N LEU A 239 -9.71 11.48 3.28
CA LEU A 239 -9.52 10.52 2.18
C LEU A 239 -10.52 10.73 1.04
N GLU A 240 -11.80 10.96 1.36
CA GLU A 240 -12.83 11.31 0.38
C GLU A 240 -12.48 12.59 -0.38
N GLY A 241 -11.97 13.61 0.33
CA GLY A 241 -11.44 14.83 -0.28
C GLY A 241 -10.27 14.57 -1.23
N GLN A 242 -9.33 13.70 -0.86
CA GLN A 242 -8.21 13.31 -1.72
C GLN A 242 -8.67 12.45 -2.92
N MET A 243 -9.71 11.63 -2.76
CA MET A 243 -10.34 10.91 -3.86
C MET A 243 -10.98 11.87 -4.87
N ALA A 244 -11.74 12.86 -4.39
CA ALA A 244 -12.34 13.90 -5.22
C ALA A 244 -11.27 14.75 -5.95
N ARG A 245 -10.18 15.09 -5.26
CA ARG A 245 -9.02 15.75 -5.87
C ARG A 245 -8.40 14.89 -6.97
N THR A 246 -8.18 13.60 -6.72
CA THR A 246 -7.54 12.68 -7.67
C THR A 246 -8.39 12.50 -8.92
N THR A 247 -9.69 12.24 -8.76
CA THR A 247 -10.63 12.11 -9.88
C THR A 247 -10.68 13.37 -10.74
N LYS A 248 -10.68 14.55 -10.11
CA LYS A 248 -10.60 15.84 -10.80
C LYS A 248 -9.28 16.03 -11.57
N VAL A 249 -8.13 15.84 -10.91
CA VAL A 249 -6.80 16.09 -11.50
C VAL A 249 -6.55 15.17 -12.70
N TYR A 250 -7.03 13.93 -12.65
CA TYR A 250 -6.81 12.93 -13.70
C TYR A 250 -7.99 12.77 -14.66
N ARG A 251 -9.06 13.56 -14.50
CA ARG A 251 -10.30 13.47 -15.29
C ARG A 251 -10.86 12.04 -15.33
N ILE A 252 -10.78 11.35 -14.20
CA ILE A 252 -11.38 10.04 -14.04
C ILE A 252 -12.89 10.29 -13.93
N GLY A 253 -13.67 9.75 -14.88
CA GLY A 253 -15.13 9.94 -14.92
C GLY A 253 -15.78 9.59 -13.58
N SER A 254 -16.93 10.20 -13.27
CA SER A 254 -17.66 9.97 -12.02
C SER A 254 -17.78 8.46 -11.76
N LEU A 255 -16.95 7.98 -10.84
CA LEU A 255 -17.08 6.63 -10.34
C LEU A 255 -18.29 6.70 -9.42
N ASP A 256 -19.42 6.17 -9.88
CA ASP A 256 -20.57 5.92 -9.01
C ASP A 256 -20.09 4.92 -7.94
N TRP A 257 -19.83 5.44 -6.74
CA TRP A 257 -19.35 4.68 -5.59
C TRP A 257 -20.50 4.18 -4.74
#